data_AF-A0A087SV88-F1
#
_entry.id   AF-A0A087SV88-F1
#
_cell.length_a   1.000
_cell.length_b   1.000
_cell.length_c   1.000
_cell.angle_alpha   90.00
_cell.angle_beta   90.00
_cell.angle_gamma   90.00
#
_symmetry.space_group_name_H-M   'P 1'
#
loop_
_entity.id
_entity.type
_entity.pdbx_description
1 polymer ?
#
loop_
_entity_poly.entity_id
_entity_poly.type
_entity_poly.pdbx_seq_one_letter_code
_entity_poly.pdbx_strand_id
1 'polypeptide(L)'
;MIGFERDAFPVEYQGLIRRAVLDPNALSCQKLMELVRLICCKAVEHVQYGAPAAQLCFSIIEKEHDHTFLESLQNCCREWYNERDKLLRSTFLTSVGMTAPGMRRWAAYVSFLTELFLRVKNQHCHMGEAVSGGNTPMNLMSPHPNSPMAHLALTLQTLLFECANVMLRPSSVNIEGEIEILRRMLVTVGKQLEADAPQRMQHMVSNLRDAFVNPSINAQIRKILLEVIELHASSWQLDLPQTLYYFPYTRLL
;
A
#
# COMPACT_ATOMS: atom_id res chain seq x y z
N MET A 1 5.33 -19.03 -2.23
CA MET A 1 3.90 -19.12 -1.87
C MET A 1 3.61 -20.18 -0.78
N ILE A 2 4.34 -21.30 -0.73
CA ILE A 2 3.96 -22.52 0.04
C ILE A 2 3.92 -22.36 1.59
N GLY A 3 4.46 -21.28 2.18
CA GLY A 3 4.45 -21.09 3.65
C GLY A 3 3.28 -20.25 4.19
N PHE A 4 2.94 -19.14 3.53
CA PHE A 4 1.95 -18.19 4.05
C PHE A 4 0.56 -18.82 4.19
N GLU A 5 0.11 -19.56 3.18
CA GLU A 5 -1.25 -20.14 3.17
C GLU A 5 -1.47 -21.14 4.31
N ARG A 6 -0.44 -21.91 4.67
CA ARG A 6 -0.54 -22.99 5.66
C ARG A 6 -0.55 -22.47 7.09
N ASP A 7 0.23 -21.42 7.35
CA ASP A 7 0.42 -20.90 8.71
C ASP A 7 -0.52 -19.71 8.99
N ALA A 8 -1.05 -19.05 7.95
CA ALA A 8 -1.89 -17.85 8.09
C ALA A 8 -3.40 -18.14 8.17
N PHE A 9 -3.89 -19.25 7.61
CA PHE A 9 -5.32 -19.53 7.48
C PHE A 9 -5.75 -20.86 8.13
N PRO A 10 -6.97 -20.92 8.72
CA PRO A 10 -7.54 -22.16 9.24
C PRO A 10 -7.61 -23.26 8.18
N VAL A 11 -7.52 -24.52 8.63
CA VAL A 11 -7.41 -25.71 7.75
C VAL A 11 -8.60 -25.81 6.80
N GLU A 12 -9.80 -25.43 7.26
CA GLU A 12 -11.02 -25.43 6.45
C GLU A 12 -10.93 -24.51 5.22
N TYR A 13 -10.15 -23.43 5.28
CA TYR A 13 -9.96 -22.50 4.17
C TYR A 13 -8.75 -22.84 3.29
N GLN A 14 -7.79 -23.63 3.77
CA GLN A 14 -6.61 -24.00 2.99
C GLN A 14 -6.96 -24.73 1.69
N GLY A 15 -7.96 -25.63 1.72
CA GLY A 15 -8.46 -26.30 0.52
C GLY A 15 -9.11 -25.33 -0.47
N LEU A 16 -9.82 -24.33 0.03
CA LEU A 16 -10.47 -23.30 -0.78
C LEU A 16 -9.43 -22.38 -1.44
N ILE A 17 -8.42 -21.93 -0.68
CA ILE A 17 -7.32 -21.09 -1.17
C ILE A 17 -6.55 -21.80 -2.28
N ARG A 18 -6.14 -23.06 -2.07
CA ARG A 18 -5.43 -23.84 -3.09
C ARG A 18 -6.21 -23.97 -4.39
N ARG A 19 -7.54 -24.17 -4.29
CA ARG A 19 -8.41 -24.21 -5.47
C ARG A 19 -8.47 -22.86 -6.17
N ALA A 20 -8.62 -21.76 -5.43
CA ALA A 20 -8.65 -20.42 -6.00
C ALA A 20 -7.34 -20.05 -6.71
N VAL A 21 -6.20 -20.45 -6.14
CA VAL A 21 -4.89 -20.25 -6.77
C VAL A 21 -4.71 -21.13 -8.00
N LEU A 22 -5.25 -22.35 -8.01
CA LEU A 22 -5.15 -23.26 -9.15
C LEU A 22 -6.05 -22.83 -10.31
N ASP A 23 -7.35 -22.68 -10.03
CA ASP A 23 -8.41 -22.32 -10.97
C ASP A 23 -9.54 -21.56 -10.23
N PRO A 24 -9.50 -20.21 -10.21
CA PRO A 24 -10.52 -19.41 -9.53
C PRO A 24 -11.89 -19.49 -10.22
N ASN A 25 -11.92 -19.79 -11.52
CA ASN A 25 -13.15 -19.83 -12.31
C ASN A 25 -13.99 -21.09 -12.00
N ALA A 26 -13.40 -22.11 -11.35
CA ALA A 26 -14.11 -23.26 -10.82
C ALA A 26 -14.81 -23.01 -9.46
N LEU A 27 -14.67 -21.81 -8.89
CA LEU A 27 -15.31 -21.39 -7.64
C LEU A 27 -16.51 -20.49 -7.92
N SER A 28 -17.51 -20.52 -7.02
CA SER A 28 -18.63 -19.59 -7.10
C SER A 28 -18.18 -18.17 -6.71
N CYS A 29 -18.88 -17.16 -7.23
CA CYS A 29 -18.64 -15.75 -6.87
C CYS A 29 -18.67 -15.52 -5.35
N GLN A 30 -19.58 -16.17 -4.63
CA GLN A 30 -19.67 -16.10 -3.17
C GLN A 30 -18.38 -16.55 -2.48
N LYS A 31 -17.78 -17.66 -2.94
CA LYS A 31 -16.52 -18.17 -2.38
C LYS A 31 -15.34 -17.26 -2.69
N LEU A 32 -15.30 -16.67 -3.88
CA LEU A 32 -14.25 -15.70 -4.24
C LEU A 32 -14.34 -14.44 -3.37
N MET A 33 -15.55 -13.90 -3.16
CA MET A 33 -15.77 -12.74 -2.27
C MET A 33 -15.45 -13.06 -0.81
N GLU A 34 -15.79 -14.26 -0.32
CA GLU A 34 -15.44 -14.72 1.02
C GLU A 34 -13.91 -14.80 1.19
N LEU A 35 -13.20 -15.36 0.20
CA LEU A 35 -11.74 -15.41 0.20
C LEU A 35 -11.11 -14.02 0.26
N VAL A 36 -11.63 -13.05 -0.49
CA VAL A 36 -11.15 -11.66 -0.41
C VAL A 36 -11.26 -11.14 1.02
N ARG A 37 -12.43 -11.29 1.67
CA ARG A 37 -12.61 -10.84 3.05
C ARG A 37 -11.61 -11.52 3.99
N LEU A 38 -11.42 -12.82 3.85
CA LEU A 38 -10.47 -13.59 4.66
C LEU A 38 -9.03 -13.08 4.48
N ILE A 39 -8.58 -12.88 3.23
CA ILE A 39 -7.24 -12.41 2.91
C ILE A 39 -7.03 -10.99 3.44
N CYS A 40 -7.98 -10.07 3.22
CA CYS A 40 -7.90 -8.70 3.71
C CYS A 40 -7.87 -8.65 5.25
N CYS A 41 -8.73 -9.41 5.93
CA CYS A 41 -8.71 -9.54 7.38
C CYS A 41 -7.33 -9.98 7.87
N LYS A 42 -6.73 -10.99 7.23
CA LYS A 42 -5.42 -11.49 7.60
C LYS A 42 -4.31 -10.47 7.34
N ALA A 43 -4.37 -9.79 6.20
CA ALA A 43 -3.38 -8.79 5.79
C ALA A 43 -3.27 -7.63 6.80
N VAL A 44 -4.38 -7.24 7.43
CA VAL A 44 -4.39 -6.14 8.41
C VAL A 44 -4.08 -6.57 9.84
N GLU A 45 -3.81 -7.86 10.11
CA GLU A 45 -3.40 -8.31 11.45
C GLU A 45 -1.96 -7.88 11.78
N HIS A 46 -1.06 -7.91 10.79
CA HIS A 46 0.35 -7.58 10.97
C HIS A 46 1.02 -7.15 9.66
N VAL A 47 1.95 -6.20 9.73
CA VAL A 47 2.68 -5.67 8.56
C VAL A 47 3.38 -6.76 7.73
N GLN A 48 3.84 -7.83 8.38
CA GLN A 48 4.51 -8.96 7.73
C GLN A 48 3.59 -9.76 6.78
N TYR A 49 2.26 -9.62 6.93
CA TYR A 49 1.30 -10.32 6.09
C TYR A 49 0.94 -9.55 4.82
N GLY A 50 1.28 -8.25 4.73
CA GLY A 50 0.93 -7.41 3.57
C GLY A 50 1.47 -7.95 2.26
N ALA A 51 2.79 -8.13 2.15
CA ALA A 51 3.43 -8.62 0.93
C ALA A 51 2.95 -10.02 0.48
N PRO A 52 2.87 -11.05 1.35
CA PRO A 52 2.40 -12.36 0.93
C PRO A 52 0.88 -12.39 0.65
N ALA A 53 0.06 -11.61 1.37
CA ALA A 53 -1.37 -11.47 1.04
C ALA A 53 -1.57 -10.83 -0.33
N ALA A 54 -0.80 -9.78 -0.64
CA ALA A 54 -0.83 -9.15 -1.95
C ALA A 54 -0.40 -10.14 -3.04
N GLN A 55 0.66 -10.92 -2.81
CA GLN A 55 1.07 -11.98 -3.74
C GLN A 55 -0.05 -12.99 -4.03
N LEU A 56 -0.74 -13.43 -2.97
CA LEU A 56 -1.85 -14.36 -3.09
C LEU A 56 -2.99 -13.75 -3.92
N CYS A 57 -3.39 -12.51 -3.64
CA CYS A 57 -4.39 -11.81 -4.44
C CYS A 57 -4.05 -11.80 -5.93
N PHE A 58 -2.81 -11.46 -6.29
CA PHE A 58 -2.40 -11.41 -7.70
C PHE A 58 -2.35 -12.79 -8.37
N SER A 59 -1.95 -13.85 -7.65
CA SER A 59 -1.96 -15.20 -8.19
C SER A 59 -3.36 -15.71 -8.57
N ILE A 60 -4.39 -15.17 -7.91
CA ILE A 60 -5.80 -15.44 -8.19
C ILE A 60 -6.28 -14.53 -9.34
N ILE A 61 -6.01 -13.22 -9.26
CA ILE A 61 -6.44 -12.22 -10.26
C ILE A 61 -5.89 -12.55 -11.66
N GLU A 62 -4.64 -13.01 -11.76
CA GLU A 62 -4.02 -13.36 -13.06
C GLU A 62 -4.76 -14.48 -13.81
N LYS A 63 -5.51 -15.32 -13.09
CA LYS A 63 -6.21 -16.48 -13.65
C LYS A 63 -7.72 -16.29 -13.75
N GLU A 64 -8.26 -15.23 -13.15
CA GLU A 64 -9.69 -14.96 -13.11
C GLU A 64 -10.15 -14.24 -14.39
N HIS A 65 -11.26 -14.69 -14.97
CA HIS A 65 -11.85 -14.07 -16.16
C HIS A 65 -12.94 -13.04 -15.82
N ASP A 66 -13.80 -13.35 -14.86
CA ASP A 66 -14.98 -12.52 -14.55
C ASP A 66 -14.70 -11.33 -13.62
N HIS A 67 -13.44 -11.16 -13.20
CA HIS A 67 -12.97 -10.07 -12.33
C HIS A 67 -13.71 -9.92 -10.99
N THR A 68 -14.45 -10.95 -10.54
CA THR A 68 -15.23 -10.93 -9.30
C THR A 68 -14.33 -10.75 -8.08
N PHE A 69 -13.22 -11.48 -8.02
CA PHE A 69 -12.22 -11.38 -6.96
C PHE A 69 -11.54 -10.01 -7.00
N LEU A 70 -11.16 -9.52 -8.19
CA LEU A 70 -10.55 -8.19 -8.34
C LEU A 70 -11.48 -7.07 -7.85
N GLU A 71 -12.74 -7.06 -8.30
CA GLU A 71 -13.72 -6.06 -7.90
C GLU A 71 -14.05 -6.13 -6.41
N SER A 72 -14.17 -7.35 -5.88
CA SER A 72 -14.38 -7.59 -4.46
C SER A 72 -13.18 -7.09 -3.62
N LEU A 73 -11.95 -7.34 -4.06
CA LEU A 73 -10.73 -6.85 -3.41
C LEU A 73 -10.71 -5.33 -3.37
N GLN A 74 -11.00 -4.70 -4.50
CA GLN A 74 -11.07 -3.24 -4.62
C GLN A 74 -12.13 -2.66 -3.66
N ASN A 75 -13.32 -3.26 -3.62
CA ASN A 75 -14.40 -2.86 -2.71
C ASN A 75 -13.99 -3.03 -1.25
N CYS A 76 -13.36 -4.16 -0.91
CA CYS A 76 -12.90 -4.43 0.44
C CYS A 76 -11.84 -3.42 0.90
N CYS A 77 -10.85 -3.09 0.06
CA CYS A 77 -9.87 -2.05 0.39
C CYS A 77 -10.52 -0.70 0.71
N ARG A 78 -11.56 -0.31 -0.03
CA ARG A 78 -12.34 0.92 0.24
C ARG A 78 -13.15 0.82 1.54
N GLU A 79 -13.81 -0.31 1.78
CA GLU A 79 -14.59 -0.56 3.00
C GLU A 79 -13.70 -0.39 4.26
N TRP A 80 -12.51 -1.01 4.27
CA TRP A 80 -11.54 -0.87 5.35
C TRP A 80 -11.08 0.58 5.58
N TYR A 81 -10.92 1.37 4.51
CA TYR A 81 -10.60 2.80 4.65
C TYR A 81 -11.77 3.60 5.21
N ASN A 82 -12.98 3.36 4.72
CA ASN A 82 -14.18 4.08 5.13
C ASN A 82 -14.49 3.84 6.61
N GLU A 83 -14.29 2.59 7.06
CA GLU A 83 -14.47 2.21 8.47
C GLU A 83 -13.17 2.28 9.29
N ARG A 84 -12.10 2.92 8.78
CA ARG A 84 -10.76 2.93 9.41
C ARG A 84 -10.79 3.36 10.87
N ASP A 85 -11.63 4.31 11.24
CA ASP A 85 -11.71 4.81 12.62
C ASP A 85 -12.24 3.73 13.58
N LYS A 86 -13.09 2.82 13.09
CA LYS A 86 -13.66 1.68 13.84
C LYS A 86 -12.81 0.41 13.73
N LEU A 87 -12.24 0.13 12.56
CA LEU A 87 -11.60 -1.16 12.30
C LEU A 87 -10.08 -1.13 12.46
N LEU A 88 -9.46 0.01 12.15
CA LEU A 88 -8.00 0.15 12.11
C LEU A 88 -7.50 1.06 13.24
N ARG A 89 -8.30 2.03 13.66
CA ARG A 89 -7.93 3.07 14.63
C ARG A 89 -8.81 3.08 15.88
N SER A 90 -9.72 2.12 16.08
CA SER A 90 -10.67 2.14 17.21
C SER A 90 -9.99 2.08 18.57
N THR A 91 -8.80 1.50 18.67
CA THR A 91 -8.01 1.48 19.92
C THR A 91 -7.21 2.77 20.15
N PHE A 92 -7.30 3.75 19.26
CA PHE A 92 -6.60 5.03 19.34
C PHE A 92 -7.31 6.06 20.25
N LEU A 93 -8.61 5.88 20.49
CA LEU A 93 -9.47 6.90 21.11
C LEU A 93 -9.82 6.64 22.59
N THR A 94 -9.41 5.52 23.18
CA THR A 94 -9.54 5.31 24.63
C THR A 94 -8.42 6.06 25.33
N SER A 95 -8.79 7.14 26.00
CA SER A 95 -7.91 7.95 26.83
C SER A 95 -7.14 7.09 27.83
N VAL A 96 -5.90 7.51 28.12
CA VAL A 96 -4.93 6.88 29.03
C VAL A 96 -4.10 5.76 28.37
N GLY A 97 -3.03 6.16 27.67
CA GLY A 97 -1.94 5.27 27.28
C GLY A 97 -2.02 4.73 25.86
N MET A 98 -0.88 4.84 25.16
CA MET A 98 -0.67 4.35 23.80
C MET A 98 -0.91 2.83 23.74
N THR A 99 -2.08 2.39 23.29
CA THR A 99 -2.26 0.96 23.02
C THR A 99 -1.70 0.66 21.62
N ALA A 100 -0.59 -0.07 21.59
CA ALA A 100 0.06 -0.59 20.38
C ALA A 100 -0.85 -1.35 19.37
N PRO A 101 -1.98 -2.00 19.73
CA PRO A 101 -2.76 -2.81 18.78
C PRO A 101 -3.41 -2.04 17.61
N GLY A 102 -4.02 -0.87 17.86
CA GLY A 102 -4.67 -0.09 16.81
C GLY A 102 -3.66 0.42 15.78
N MET A 103 -2.54 0.96 16.26
CA MET A 103 -1.43 1.39 15.41
C MET A 103 -0.89 0.25 14.53
N ARG A 104 -0.80 -0.98 15.07
CA ARG A 104 -0.36 -2.15 14.30
C ARG A 104 -1.28 -2.47 13.12
N ARG A 105 -2.60 -2.39 13.30
CA ARG A 105 -3.56 -2.67 12.21
C ARG A 105 -3.56 -1.58 11.16
N TRP A 106 -3.48 -0.31 11.58
CA TRP A 106 -3.31 0.82 10.65
C TRP A 106 -2.04 0.66 9.81
N ALA A 107 -0.91 0.37 10.45
CA ALA A 107 0.36 0.11 9.76
C ALA A 107 0.25 -1.06 8.76
N ALA A 108 -0.37 -2.17 9.18
CA ALA A 108 -0.56 -3.34 8.35
C ALA A 108 -1.44 -3.05 7.13
N TYR A 109 -2.52 -2.30 7.31
CA TYR A 109 -3.39 -1.85 6.22
C TYR A 109 -2.65 -1.00 5.19
N VAL A 110 -1.94 0.04 5.62
CA VAL A 110 -1.17 0.90 4.71
C VAL A 110 -0.07 0.09 4.00
N SER A 111 0.60 -0.81 4.72
CA SER A 111 1.59 -1.72 4.13
C SER A 111 0.96 -2.63 3.07
N PHE A 112 -0.22 -3.20 3.33
CA PHE A 112 -0.92 -4.04 2.37
C PHE A 112 -1.35 -3.28 1.11
N LEU A 113 -1.89 -2.06 1.25
CA LEU A 113 -2.18 -1.20 0.10
C LEU A 113 -0.94 -0.87 -0.73
N THR A 114 0.17 -0.59 -0.05
CA THR A 114 1.47 -0.27 -0.69
C THR A 114 1.95 -1.46 -1.53
N GLU A 115 1.88 -2.67 -0.98
CA GLU A 115 2.27 -3.91 -1.66
C GLU A 115 1.35 -4.25 -2.84
N LEU A 116 0.04 -4.06 -2.69
CA LEU A 116 -0.91 -4.20 -3.80
C LEU A 116 -0.58 -3.20 -4.92
N PHE A 117 -0.37 -1.93 -4.59
CA PHE A 117 -0.10 -0.88 -5.58
C PHE A 117 1.21 -1.17 -6.34
N LEU A 118 2.27 -1.54 -5.63
CA LEU A 118 3.55 -1.88 -6.26
C LEU A 118 3.41 -3.05 -7.24
N ARG A 119 2.65 -4.08 -6.87
CA ARG A 119 2.38 -5.23 -7.76
C ARG A 119 1.60 -4.83 -9.00
N VAL A 120 0.56 -3.99 -8.84
CA VAL A 120 -0.16 -3.42 -9.99
C VAL A 120 0.83 -2.70 -10.91
N LYS A 121 1.68 -1.81 -10.36
CA LYS A 121 2.64 -1.03 -11.17
C LYS A 121 3.67 -1.91 -11.88
N ASN A 122 4.22 -2.92 -11.21
CA ASN A 122 5.21 -3.81 -11.80
C ASN A 122 4.62 -4.66 -12.93
N GLN A 123 3.38 -5.14 -12.79
CA GLN A 123 2.70 -5.85 -13.88
C GLN A 123 2.49 -4.96 -15.11
N HIS A 124 2.15 -3.67 -14.92
CA HIS A 124 2.02 -2.72 -16.02
C HIS A 124 3.36 -2.43 -16.72
N CYS A 125 4.47 -2.36 -15.98
CA CYS A 125 5.81 -2.17 -16.56
C CYS A 125 6.25 -3.37 -17.41
N HIS A 126 6.04 -4.61 -16.95
CA HIS A 126 6.43 -5.81 -17.71
C HIS A 126 5.65 -5.96 -19.02
N MET A 127 4.39 -5.50 -19.09
CA MET A 127 3.64 -5.47 -20.35
C MET A 127 4.19 -4.44 -21.35
N GLY A 128 4.88 -3.39 -20.90
CA GLY A 128 5.54 -2.41 -21.77
C GLY A 128 6.85 -2.90 -22.40
N GLU A 129 7.59 -3.77 -21.71
CA GLU A 129 8.89 -4.29 -22.17
C GLU A 129 8.76 -5.56 -23.03
N ALA A 130 7.80 -6.44 -22.75
CA ALA A 130 7.61 -7.69 -23.50
C ALA A 130 7.19 -7.49 -24.98
N VAL A 131 6.76 -6.28 -25.36
CA VAL A 131 6.37 -5.93 -26.73
C VAL A 131 7.52 -5.27 -27.52
N SER A 132 8.65 -4.95 -26.88
CA SER A 132 9.82 -4.32 -27.51
C SER A 132 10.80 -5.30 -28.19
N GLY A 133 10.27 -6.40 -28.75
CA GLY A 133 11.01 -7.37 -29.57
C GLY A 133 10.72 -7.28 -31.08
N GLY A 134 9.86 -6.36 -31.52
CA GLY A 134 9.48 -6.23 -32.93
C GLY A 134 9.27 -4.77 -33.34
N ASN A 135 9.95 -4.36 -34.41
CA ASN A 135 9.94 -3.02 -35.03
C ASN A 135 8.52 -2.50 -35.33
N THR A 136 7.84 -1.93 -34.34
CA THR A 136 6.53 -1.27 -34.49
C THR A 136 6.65 0.13 -33.89
N PRO A 137 6.21 1.19 -34.59
CA PRO A 137 6.46 2.56 -34.14
C PRO A 137 5.78 2.82 -32.80
N MET A 138 6.51 3.49 -31.90
CA MET A 138 6.03 3.97 -30.61
C MET A 138 4.81 4.88 -30.79
N ASN A 139 3.61 4.30 -30.70
CA ASN A 139 2.38 5.01 -30.35
C ASN A 139 1.34 4.00 -29.85
N LEU A 140 0.82 4.26 -28.64
CA LEU A 140 -0.34 3.64 -27.99
C LEU A 140 -0.22 2.14 -27.61
N MET A 141 0.42 1.84 -26.48
CA MET A 141 -0.12 0.85 -25.54
C MET A 141 0.05 1.36 -24.11
N SER A 142 -0.56 2.51 -23.80
CA SER A 142 -1.01 2.75 -22.44
C SER A 142 -2.07 1.69 -22.11
N PRO A 143 -2.09 1.13 -20.88
CA PRO A 143 -3.17 0.23 -20.48
C PRO A 143 -4.52 0.88 -20.76
N HIS A 144 -5.46 0.11 -21.32
CA HIS A 144 -6.76 0.65 -21.67
C HIS A 144 -7.35 1.36 -20.43
N PRO A 145 -7.69 2.66 -20.51
CA PRO A 145 -8.04 3.48 -19.34
C PRO A 145 -9.23 2.93 -18.56
N ASN A 146 -10.03 2.07 -19.19
CA ASN A 146 -11.21 1.42 -18.60
C ASN A 146 -10.97 -0.05 -18.20
N SER A 147 -9.72 -0.52 -18.09
CA SER A 147 -9.46 -1.89 -17.62
C SER A 147 -9.71 -2.01 -16.10
N PRO A 148 -10.23 -3.14 -15.61
CA PRO A 148 -10.43 -3.37 -14.17
C PRO A 148 -9.14 -3.18 -13.35
N MET A 149 -7.99 -3.56 -13.92
CA MET A 149 -6.68 -3.38 -13.28
C MET A 149 -6.28 -1.90 -13.17
N ALA A 150 -6.58 -1.07 -14.17
CA ALA A 150 -6.37 0.38 -14.08
C ALA A 150 -7.26 1.02 -13.00
N HIS A 151 -8.51 0.56 -12.86
CA HIS A 151 -9.40 1.00 -11.78
C HIS A 151 -8.86 0.62 -10.40
N LEU A 152 -8.29 -0.58 -10.25
CA LEU A 152 -7.64 -1.01 -9.01
C LEU A 152 -6.42 -0.12 -8.71
N ALA A 153 -5.57 0.15 -9.71
CA ALA A 153 -4.41 1.05 -9.58
C ALA A 153 -4.81 2.43 -9.05
N LEU A 154 -5.82 3.04 -9.69
CA LEU A 154 -6.33 4.36 -9.32
C LEU A 154 -6.97 4.36 -7.92
N THR A 155 -7.70 3.30 -7.57
CA THR A 155 -8.28 3.13 -6.24
C THR A 155 -7.19 3.07 -5.18
N LEU A 156 -6.17 2.22 -5.36
CA LEU A 156 -5.06 2.07 -4.42
C LEU A 156 -4.26 3.37 -4.29
N GLN A 157 -3.92 4.01 -5.41
CA GLN A 157 -3.27 5.33 -5.41
C GLN A 157 -4.08 6.35 -4.61
N THR A 158 -5.39 6.41 -4.83
CA THR A 158 -6.26 7.34 -4.11
C THR A 158 -6.27 7.04 -2.62
N LEU A 159 -6.41 5.77 -2.23
CA LEU A 159 -6.38 5.36 -0.83
C LEU A 159 -5.05 5.69 -0.16
N LEU A 160 -3.90 5.53 -0.84
CA LEU A 160 -2.58 5.87 -0.30
C LEU A 160 -2.43 7.37 -0.01
N PHE A 161 -2.85 8.23 -0.94
CA PHE A 161 -2.87 9.69 -0.70
C PHE A 161 -3.84 10.07 0.43
N GLU A 162 -5.01 9.44 0.48
CA GLU A 162 -5.98 9.66 1.54
C GLU A 162 -5.44 9.23 2.91
N CYS A 163 -4.73 8.09 2.98
CA CYS A 163 -4.00 7.67 4.18
C CYS A 163 -2.93 8.69 4.60
N ALA A 164 -2.16 9.23 3.65
CA ALA A 164 -1.19 10.29 3.92
C ALA A 164 -1.84 11.53 4.53
N ASN A 165 -2.95 11.97 3.94
CA ASN A 165 -3.70 13.13 4.42
C ASN A 165 -4.24 12.91 5.84
N VAL A 166 -4.68 11.69 6.19
CA VAL A 166 -5.09 11.37 7.57
C VAL A 166 -3.92 11.53 8.54
N MET A 167 -2.75 10.97 8.22
CA MET A 167 -1.56 11.01 9.09
C MET A 167 -0.99 12.42 9.25
N LEU A 168 -1.22 13.31 8.28
CA LEU A 168 -0.78 14.72 8.31
C LEU A 168 -1.79 15.67 8.98
N ARG A 169 -2.96 15.19 9.43
CA ARG A 169 -3.92 16.06 10.17
C ARG A 169 -3.31 16.55 11.48
N PRO A 170 -3.68 17.74 11.98
CA PRO A 170 -3.18 18.26 13.25
C PRO A 170 -3.38 17.32 14.45
N SER A 171 -4.45 16.52 14.45
CA SER A 171 -4.72 15.52 15.49
C SER A 171 -3.85 14.26 15.40
N SER A 172 -3.21 14.02 14.25
CA SER A 172 -2.47 12.78 13.95
C SER A 172 -0.97 12.99 13.76
N VAL A 173 -0.57 14.20 13.33
CA VAL A 173 0.82 14.53 13.00
C VAL A 173 1.79 14.39 14.17
N ASN A 174 1.30 14.49 15.41
CA ASN A 174 2.11 14.31 16.63
C ASN A 174 2.28 12.86 17.06
N ILE A 175 1.74 11.91 16.30
CA ILE A 175 1.86 10.49 16.58
C ILE A 175 3.02 9.94 15.77
N GLU A 176 4.15 9.71 16.44
CA GLU A 176 5.39 9.24 15.78
C GLU A 176 5.17 7.98 14.93
N GLY A 177 4.38 7.02 15.43
CA GLY A 177 4.07 5.80 14.70
C GLY A 177 3.35 6.03 13.36
N GLU A 178 2.49 7.04 13.26
CA GLU A 178 1.81 7.36 11.99
C GLU A 178 2.76 8.00 10.99
N ILE A 179 3.62 8.88 11.48
CA ILE A 179 4.61 9.54 10.64
C ILE A 179 5.66 8.53 10.12
N GLU A 180 6.00 7.49 10.90
CA GLU A 180 6.84 6.40 10.41
C GLU A 180 6.13 5.51 9.37
N ILE A 181 4.83 5.29 9.50
CA ILE A 181 4.03 4.60 8.47
C ILE A 181 4.04 5.41 7.17
N LEU A 182 3.80 6.72 7.26
CA LEU A 182 3.85 7.64 6.12
C LEU A 182 5.23 7.62 5.44
N ARG A 183 6.31 7.74 6.22
CA ARG A 183 7.69 7.69 5.74
C ARG A 183 7.94 6.39 4.95
N ARG A 184 7.66 5.23 5.55
CA ARG A 184 7.87 3.93 4.90
C ARG A 184 7.05 3.77 3.62
N MET A 185 5.80 4.23 3.61
CA MET A 185 4.95 4.22 2.42
C MET A 185 5.60 5.06 1.30
N LEU A 186 6.01 6.29 1.59
CA LEU A 186 6.58 7.20 0.60
C LEU A 186 7.98 6.76 0.11
N VAL A 187 8.81 6.20 0.98
CA VAL A 187 10.07 5.57 0.57
C VAL A 187 9.83 4.43 -0.42
N THR A 188 8.75 3.66 -0.25
CA THR A 188 8.48 2.47 -1.07
C THR A 188 7.84 2.81 -2.41
N VAL A 189 6.83 3.69 -2.42
CA VAL A 189 6.00 3.96 -3.62
C VAL A 189 5.94 5.42 -4.04
N GLY A 190 6.66 6.32 -3.37
CA GLY A 190 6.59 7.76 -3.63
C GLY A 190 6.91 8.14 -5.07
N LYS A 191 7.95 7.52 -5.66
CA LYS A 191 8.33 7.74 -7.05
C LYS A 191 7.21 7.37 -8.03
N GLN A 192 6.56 6.24 -7.82
CA GLN A 192 5.47 5.76 -8.67
C GLN A 192 4.22 6.64 -8.49
N LEU A 193 3.92 7.06 -7.25
CA LEU A 193 2.82 7.98 -6.97
C LEU A 193 3.02 9.36 -7.62
N GLU A 194 4.25 9.89 -7.61
CA GLU A 194 4.57 11.16 -8.27
C GLU A 194 4.43 11.06 -9.79
N ALA A 195 4.95 9.98 -10.39
CA ALA A 195 4.84 9.76 -11.83
C ALA A 195 3.37 9.70 -12.30
N ASP A 196 2.49 9.06 -11.52
CA ASP A 196 1.08 8.87 -11.89
C ASP A 196 0.21 10.09 -11.56
N ALA A 197 0.54 10.87 -10.53
CA ALA A 197 -0.20 12.07 -10.14
C ALA A 197 0.68 13.16 -9.53
N PRO A 198 1.45 13.89 -10.36
CA PRO A 198 2.41 14.89 -9.88
C PRO A 198 1.73 16.02 -9.10
N GLN A 199 0.53 16.45 -9.52
CA GLN A 199 -0.22 17.50 -8.80
C GLN A 199 -0.66 17.06 -7.40
N ARG A 200 -1.08 15.79 -7.22
CA ARG A 200 -1.45 15.25 -5.90
C ARG A 200 -0.22 15.12 -5.01
N MET A 201 0.91 14.70 -5.58
CA MET A 201 2.19 14.65 -4.88
C MET A 201 2.61 16.04 -4.39
N GLN A 202 2.57 17.06 -5.26
CA GLN A 202 2.88 18.44 -4.89
C GLN A 202 2.01 18.95 -3.74
N HIS A 203 0.70 18.67 -3.77
CA HIS A 203 -0.18 19.04 -2.68
C HIS A 203 0.19 18.33 -1.37
N MET A 204 0.49 17.03 -1.41
CA MET A 204 0.93 16.28 -0.23
C MET A 204 2.25 16.80 0.33
N VAL A 205 3.20 17.18 -0.53
CA VAL A 205 4.47 17.81 -0.11
C VAL A 205 4.24 19.19 0.51
N SER A 206 3.25 19.96 0.03
CA SER A 206 2.82 21.17 0.73
C SER A 206 2.35 20.85 2.15
N ASN A 207 1.50 19.84 2.31
CA ASN A 207 1.01 19.42 3.63
C ASN A 207 2.15 18.93 4.54
N LEU A 208 3.16 18.24 4.00
CA LEU A 208 4.37 17.86 4.73
C LEU A 208 5.15 19.09 5.24
N ARG A 209 5.30 20.12 4.41
CA ARG A 209 5.98 21.38 4.78
C ARG A 209 5.20 22.14 5.85
N ASP A 210 3.88 22.23 5.70
CA ASP A 210 3.01 22.89 6.68
C ASP A 210 3.08 22.19 8.04
N ALA A 211 3.05 20.84 8.04
CA ALA A 211 3.26 20.03 9.22
C ALA A 211 4.65 20.27 9.84
N PHE A 212 5.71 20.34 9.04
CA PHE A 212 7.08 20.56 9.50
C PHE A 212 7.27 21.93 10.18
N VAL A 213 6.67 22.99 9.63
CA VAL A 213 6.81 24.35 10.19
C VAL A 213 6.08 24.51 11.53
N ASN A 214 5.11 23.63 11.83
CA ASN A 214 4.37 23.68 13.09
C ASN A 214 5.32 23.57 14.30
N PRO A 215 5.33 24.55 15.23
CA PRO A 215 6.25 24.52 16.38
C PRO A 215 5.89 23.44 17.41
N SER A 216 4.67 22.89 17.37
CA SER A 216 4.20 21.88 18.34
C SER A 216 4.71 20.46 18.09
N ILE A 217 5.27 20.17 16.91
CA ILE A 217 5.78 18.83 16.62
C ILE A 217 7.11 18.56 17.33
N ASN A 218 7.28 17.33 17.82
CA ASN A 218 8.51 16.91 18.49
C ASN A 218 9.69 16.80 17.49
N ALA A 219 10.92 16.76 18.02
CA ALA A 219 12.14 16.76 17.21
C ALA A 219 12.28 15.54 16.29
N GLN A 220 11.81 14.37 16.73
CA GLN A 220 11.89 13.14 15.96
C GLN A 220 10.94 13.16 14.75
N ILE A 221 9.70 13.61 14.95
CA ILE A 221 8.72 13.81 13.88
C ILE A 221 9.23 14.87 12.90
N ARG A 222 9.79 15.98 13.41
CA ARG A 222 10.42 17.01 12.57
C ARG A 222 11.54 16.43 11.71
N LYS A 223 12.38 15.56 12.26
CA LYS A 223 13.45 14.88 11.52
C LYS A 223 12.89 13.98 10.41
N ILE A 224 11.87 13.17 10.70
CA ILE A 224 11.25 12.28 9.71
C ILE A 224 10.58 13.09 8.58
N LEU A 225 9.84 14.16 8.92
CA LEU A 225 9.21 15.01 7.90
C LEU A 225 10.27 15.65 6.99
N LEU A 226 11.38 16.12 7.56
CA LEU A 226 12.48 16.67 6.77
C LEU A 226 13.09 15.62 5.83
N GLU A 227 13.31 14.40 6.32
CA GLU A 227 13.83 13.29 5.51
C GLU A 227 12.95 13.04 4.28
N VAL A 228 11.63 12.97 4.47
CA VAL A 228 10.68 12.74 3.37
C VAL A 228 10.66 13.91 2.38
N ILE A 229 10.75 15.15 2.87
CA ILE A 229 10.82 16.35 2.03
C ILE A 229 12.11 16.35 1.19
N GLU A 230 13.25 16.01 1.79
CA GLU A 230 14.54 15.91 1.11
C GLU A 230 14.56 14.75 0.10
N LEU A 231 13.97 13.60 0.46
CA LEU A 231 13.81 12.46 -0.43
C LEU A 231 13.03 12.86 -1.70
N HIS A 232 11.92 13.58 -1.55
CA HIS A 232 11.16 14.10 -2.69
C HIS A 232 11.99 15.11 -3.50
N ALA A 233 12.66 16.07 -2.82
CA ALA A 233 13.51 17.06 -3.49
C ALA A 233 14.66 16.42 -4.30
N SER A 234 15.11 15.23 -3.88
CA SER A 234 16.17 14.45 -4.52
C SER A 234 15.61 13.42 -5.51
N SER A 235 14.39 13.60 -6.01
CA SER A 235 13.73 12.69 -6.97
C SER A 235 13.66 11.23 -6.49
N TRP A 236 13.38 11.05 -5.20
CA TRP A 236 13.26 9.75 -4.51
C TRP A 236 14.56 8.95 -4.47
N GLN A 237 15.70 9.63 -4.51
CA GLN A 237 17.02 9.04 -4.36
C GLN A 237 17.79 9.84 -3.31
N LEU A 238 18.14 9.23 -2.18
CA LEU A 238 19.02 9.89 -1.22
C LEU A 238 20.46 9.77 -1.72
N ASP A 239 21.19 10.88 -1.67
CA ASP A 239 22.62 10.89 -1.94
C ASP A 239 23.43 10.35 -0.75
N LEU A 240 24.73 10.16 -0.93
CA LEU A 240 25.62 9.60 0.10
C LEU A 240 25.67 10.49 1.37
N PRO A 241 25.77 11.84 1.29
CA PRO A 241 25.66 12.72 2.45
C PRO A 241 24.34 12.59 3.23
N GLN A 242 23.19 12.59 2.55
CA GLN A 242 21.87 12.42 3.18
C GLN A 242 21.77 11.05 3.85
N THR A 243 22.24 9.99 3.17
CA THR A 243 22.27 8.64 3.72
C THR A 243 23.08 8.57 5.01
N LEU A 244 24.25 9.23 5.07
CA LEU A 244 25.08 9.29 6.27
C LEU A 244 24.44 10.10 7.41
N TYR A 245 23.67 11.14 7.08
CA TYR A 245 22.96 11.98 8.07
C TYR A 245 21.78 11.24 8.72
N TYR A 246 20.98 10.52 7.92
CA TYR A 246 19.82 9.78 8.41
C TYR A 246 20.18 8.37 8.92
N PHE A 247 21.19 7.72 8.32
CA PHE A 247 21.63 6.36 8.63
C PHE A 247 23.16 6.26 8.87
N PRO A 248 23.69 6.88 9.93
CA PRO A 248 25.13 6.92 10.19
C PRO A 248 25.78 5.55 10.47
N TYR A 249 24.97 4.51 10.72
CA TYR A 249 25.44 3.17 11.10
C TYR A 249 25.12 2.06 10.09
N THR A 250 24.41 2.35 8.99
CA THR A 250 24.26 1.36 7.91
C THR A 250 25.53 1.35 7.08
N ARG A 251 26.52 0.56 7.51
CA ARG A 251 27.65 0.22 6.65
C ARG A 251 27.10 -0.52 5.43
N LEU A 252 27.39 -0.01 4.24
CA LEU A 252 27.23 -0.71 2.97
C LEU A 252 27.94 -2.07 3.11
N LEU A 253 27.14 -3.15 3.12
CA LEU A 253 27.59 -4.51 2.81
C LEU A 253 27.26 -4.78 1.34
#